data_AF-A0A1W9SAP3-F1
#
_entry.id   AF-A0A1W9SAP3-F1
#
_cell.length_a   1.000
_cell.length_b   1.000
_cell.length_c   1.000
_cell.angle_alpha   90.00
_cell.angle_beta   90.00
_cell.angle_gamma   90.00
#
_symmetry.space_group_name_H-M   'P 1'
#
loop_
_entity.id
_entity.type
_entity.pdbx_description
1 polymer ?
#
loop_
_entity_poly.entity_id
_entity_poly.type
_entity_poly.pdbx_seq_one_letter_code
_entity_poly.pdbx_strand_id
1 'polypeptide(L)' 'MDWWKIALIIYGILCIYIGLLKPPFIWKMKKFEIMKKMFKGELGVQIIVLVFGIAALLLGLLL' A
#
# COMPACT_ATOMS: atom_id res chain seq x y z
N MET A 1 2.06 -7.63 -24.41
CA MET A 1 2.94 -6.56 -23.90
C MET A 1 2.26 -5.93 -22.68
N ASP A 2 1.73 -6.77 -21.77
CA ASP A 2 0.66 -6.37 -20.82
C ASP A 2 0.93 -6.85 -19.38
N TRP A 3 2.01 -7.59 -19.16
CA TRP A 3 2.34 -8.18 -17.87
C TRP A 3 2.52 -7.13 -16.78
N TRP A 4 3.12 -6.00 -17.13
CA TRP A 4 3.40 -4.89 -16.21
C TRP A 4 2.11 -4.25 -15.68
N LYS A 5 1.07 -4.12 -16.52
CA LYS A 5 -0.23 -3.55 -16.12
C LYS A 5 -0.93 -4.47 -15.13
N ILE A 6 -0.94 -5.77 -15.42
CA ILE A 6 -1.51 -6.80 -14.55
C ILE A 6 -0.78 -6.82 -13.21
N ALA A 7 0.55 -6.78 -13.23
CA ALA A 7 1.36 -6.72 -12.02
C ALA A 7 1.07 -5.46 -11.19
N LEU A 8 0.90 -4.29 -11.81
CA LEU A 8 0.55 -3.03 -11.16
C LEU A 8 -0.85 -3.07 -10.53
N ILE A 9 -1.84 -3.63 -11.23
CA ILE A 9 -3.20 -3.79 -10.71
C ILE A 9 -3.21 -4.73 -9.51
N ILE A 10 -2.57 -5.90 -9.61
CA ILE A 10 -2.46 -6.86 -8.50
C ILE A 10 -1.75 -6.21 -7.31
N TYR A 11 -0.68 -5.47 -7.55
CA TYR A 11 0.08 -4.78 -6.51
C TYR A 11 -0.75 -3.67 -5.85
N GLY A 12 -1.51 -2.90 -6.62
CA GLY A 12 -2.42 -1.88 -6.09
C GLY A 12 -3.51 -2.47 -5.21
N ILE A 13 -4.12 -3.59 -5.62
CA ILE A 13 -5.10 -4.33 -4.82
C ILE A 13 -4.46 -4.84 -3.52
N LEU A 14 -3.27 -5.42 -3.57
CA LEU A 14 -2.52 -5.85 -2.39
C LEU A 14 -2.24 -4.68 -1.44
N CYS A 15 -1.81 -3.52 -1.96
CA CYS A 15 -1.57 -2.33 -1.15
C CYS A 15 -2.84 -1.83 -0.45
N ILE A 16 -3.99 -1.80 -1.15
CA ILE A 16 -5.27 -1.46 -0.53
C ILE A 16 -5.64 -2.49 0.53
N TYR A 17 -5.49 -3.78 0.23
CA TYR A 17 -5.83 -4.87 1.15
C TYR A 17 -4.99 -4.79 2.44
N ILE A 18 -3.68 -4.57 2.30
CA ILE A 18 -2.76 -4.32 3.41
C ILE A 18 -3.28 -3.09 4.17
N GLY A 19 -3.44 -1.94 3.49
CA GLY A 19 -3.98 -0.68 4.03
C GLY A 19 -5.27 -0.81 4.84
N LEU A 20 -6.19 -1.69 4.42
CA LEU A 20 -7.50 -1.86 5.03
C LEU A 20 -7.48 -2.88 6.19
N LEU A 21 -6.92 -4.08 5.96
CA LEU A 21 -6.95 -5.17 6.92
C LEU A 21 -5.95 -5.02 8.07
N LYS A 22 -4.99 -4.10 7.93
CA LYS A 22 -3.89 -3.92 8.88
C LYS A 22 -3.25 -5.22 9.35
N PRO A 23 -2.77 -6.13 8.46
CA PRO A 23 -2.25 -7.41 8.90
C PRO A 23 -1.14 -7.19 9.94
N PRO A 24 -1.28 -7.75 11.16
CA PRO A 24 -0.36 -7.48 12.26
C PRO A 24 1.06 -7.93 11.93
N PHE A 25 1.21 -8.88 11.00
CA PHE A 25 2.51 -9.34 10.52
C PHE A 25 3.29 -8.24 9.77
N ILE A 26 2.61 -7.44 8.95
CA ILE A 26 3.23 -6.38 8.15
C ILE A 26 3.39 -5.12 9.00
N TRP A 27 2.39 -4.79 9.82
CA TRP A 27 2.39 -3.61 10.69
C TRP A 27 3.36 -3.70 11.87
N LYS A 28 3.70 -4.91 12.34
CA LYS A 28 4.72 -5.12 13.38
C LYS A 28 6.14 -5.26 12.82
N MET A 29 6.35 -5.12 11.51
CA MET A 29 7.70 -5.12 10.96
C MET A 29 8.43 -3.81 11.29
N LYS A 30 9.74 -3.89 11.56
CA LYS A 30 10.60 -2.73 11.85
C LYS A 30 10.45 -1.58 10.86
N LYS A 31 10.26 -1.87 9.56
CA LYS A 31 10.03 -0.86 8.51
C LYS A 31 8.75 -0.05 8.75
N PHE A 32 7.63 -0.73 9.00
CA PHE A 32 6.34 -0.08 9.26
C PHE A 32 6.35 0.64 10.61
N GLU A 33 7.08 0.10 11.59
CA GLU A 33 7.26 0.74 12.90
C GLU A 33 8.06 2.05 12.82
N ILE A 34 9.11 2.08 11.97
CA ILE A 34 9.85 3.31 11.63
C ILE A 34 8.94 4.31 10.90
N MET A 35 8.18 3.86 9.90
CA MET A 35 7.21 4.73 9.22
C MET A 35 6.16 5.26 10.19
N LYS A 36 5.71 4.46 11.16
CA LYS A 36 4.74 4.85 12.18
C LYS A 36 5.30 5.93 13.11
N LYS A 37 6.58 5.83 13.48
CA LYS A 37 7.31 6.90 14.21
C LYS A 37 7.45 8.17 13.38
N MET A 38 7.75 8.05 12.09
CA MET A 38 7.94 9.19 11.18
C MET A 38 6.63 9.93 10.87
N PHE A 39 5.54 9.18 10.65
CA PHE A 39 4.22 9.70 10.29
C PHE A 39 3.31 9.97 11.51
N LYS A 40 3.88 10.06 12.72
CA LYS A 40 3.17 10.38 13.97
C LYS A 40 1.93 9.51 14.23
N GLY A 41 1.98 8.23 13.87
CA GLY A 41 0.93 7.28 14.23
C GLY A 41 0.55 6.29 13.14
N GLU A 42 -0.35 5.40 13.53
CA GLU A 42 -0.83 4.27 12.73
C GLU A 42 -1.68 4.71 11.54
N LEU A 43 -2.48 5.77 11.76
CA LEU A 43 -3.36 6.36 10.75
C LEU A 43 -2.56 6.99 9.60
N GLY A 44 -1.44 7.66 9.89
CA GLY A 44 -0.62 8.29 8.85
C GLY A 44 -0.04 7.28 7.86
N VAL A 45 0.54 6.19 8.39
CA VAL A 45 1.06 5.10 7.55
C VAL A 45 -0.07 4.39 6.80
N GLN A 46 -1.21 4.19 7.44
CA GLN A 46 -2.38 3.58 6.80
C GLN A 46 -2.87 4.41 5.60
N ILE A 47 -3.04 5.72 5.78
CA ILE A 47 -3.49 6.64 4.72
C ILE A 47 -2.50 6.63 3.57
N ILE A 48 -1.19 6.65 3.85
CA ILE A 48 -0.17 6.59 2.79
C ILE A 48 -0.25 5.30 2.00
N VAL A 49 -0.34 4.15 2.68
CA VAL A 49 -0.44 2.85 2.01
C VAL A 49 -1.72 2.75 1.16
N LEU A 50 -2.83 3.29 1.66
CA LEU A 50 -4.10 3.38 0.91
C LEU A 50 -3.99 4.29 -0.32
N VAL A 51 -3.46 5.51 -0.15
CA VAL A 51 -3.26 6.46 -1.25
C VAL A 51 -2.32 5.87 -2.30
N PHE A 52 -1.27 5.17 -1.88
CA PHE A 52 -0.33 4.50 -2.78
C PHE A 52 -1.00 3.34 -3.54
N GLY A 53 -1.84 2.55 -2.87
CA GLY A 53 -2.62 1.48 -3.51
C GLY A 53 -3.60 2.00 -4.55
N ILE A 54 -4.32 3.10 -4.24
CA ILE A 54 -5.24 3.76 -5.17
C ILE A 54 -4.47 4.35 -6.36
N ALA A 55 -3.34 5.03 -6.11
CA ALA A 55 -2.50 5.59 -7.16
C ALA A 55 -1.93 4.51 -8.09
N ALA A 56 -1.48 3.38 -7.53
CA ALA A 56 -0.98 2.24 -8.30
C ALA A 56 -2.08 1.59 -9.18
N LEU A 57 -3.31 1.49 -8.65
CA LEU A 57 -4.47 1.04 -9.43
C LEU A 57 -4.81 1.99 -10.58
N LEU A 58 -4.83 3.29 -10.32
CA LEU A 58 -5.08 4.31 -11.35
C LEU A 58 -4.01 4.29 -12.43
N LEU A 59 -2.73 4.19 -12.05
CA LEU A 59 -1.63 4.06 -13.00
C LEU A 59 -1.73 2.76 -13.81
N GLY A 60 -2.08 1.64 -13.19
CA GLY A 60 -2.27 0.36 -13.88
C GLY A 60 -3.47 0.34 -14.84
N LEU A 61 -4.50 1.14 -14.58
CA LEU A 61 -5.65 1.34 -15.47
C LEU A 61 -5.38 2.32 -16.61
N LEU A 62 -4.52 3.32 -16.39
CA LEU A 62 -4.23 4.39 -17.35
C LEU A 62 -3.13 4.03 -18.36
N LEU A 63 -2.17 3.18 -17.97
CA LEU A 63 -1.11 2.65 -18.83
C LEU A 63 -1.64 1.60 -19.79
#